data_AF-A0A7C5GWA9-F1
#
_entry.id   AF-A0A7C5GWA9-F1
#
_cell.length_a   1.000
_cell.length_b   1.000
_cell.length_c   1.000
_cell.angle_alpha   90.00
_cell.angle_beta   90.00
_cell.angle_gamma   90.00
#
_symmetry.space_group_name_H-M   'P 1'
#
loop_
_entity.id
_entity.type
_entity.pdbx_description
1 polymer ?
#
loop_
_entity_poly.entity_id
_entity_poly.type
_entity_poly.pdbx_seq_one_letter_code
_entity_poly.pdbx_strand_id
1 'polypeptide(L)' 'FMGSGTTAIAALKSNRKFVGYDINKEYIKLAQMRVEKFFKTNKNYYFVK' A
#
# COMPACT_ATOMS: atom_id res chain seq x y z
N PHE A 1 -11.64 -5.31 4.15
CA PHE A 1 -11.80 -4.70 2.82
C PHE A 1 -10.62 -3.76 2.58
N MET A 2 -9.85 -4.00 1.52
CA MET A 2 -8.68 -3.19 1.18
C MET A 2 -9.13 -1.95 0.40
N GLY A 3 -10.18 -2.10 -0.41
CA GLY A 3 -10.68 -1.11 -1.34
C GLY A 3 -9.53 -0.53 -2.17
N SER A 4 -9.55 0.78 -2.35
CA SER A 4 -8.51 1.46 -3.13
C SER A 4 -7.15 1.55 -2.44
N GLY A 5 -7.00 1.14 -1.16
CA GLY A 5 -5.71 1.20 -0.48
C GLY A 5 -5.42 2.45 0.37
N THR A 6 -6.41 3.33 0.60
CA THR A 6 -6.18 4.60 1.32
C THR A 6 -5.69 4.40 2.75
N THR A 7 -6.22 3.42 3.50
CA THR A 7 -5.78 3.11 4.86
C THR A 7 -4.33 2.60 4.91
N ALA A 8 -3.91 1.81 3.91
CA ALA A 8 -2.52 1.36 3.80
C ALA A 8 -1.57 2.55 3.63
N ILE A 9 -1.89 3.49 2.73
CA ILE A 9 -1.08 4.70 2.53
C ILE A 9 -1.02 5.54 3.81
N ALA A 10 -2.13 5.71 4.52
CA ALA A 10 -2.13 6.43 5.79
C ALA A 10 -1.27 5.73 6.86
N ALA A 11 -1.31 4.40 6.94
CA ALA A 11 -0.46 3.63 7.84
C ALA A 11 1.02 3.82 7.51
N LEU A 12 1.40 3.69 6.24
CA LEU A 12 2.77 3.90 5.78
C LEU A 12 3.27 5.33 6.06
N LYS A 13 2.45 6.35 5.82
CA LYS A 13 2.77 7.75 6.16
C LYS A 13 3.00 7.96 7.67
N SER A 14 2.30 7.19 8.50
CA SER A 14 2.49 7.19 9.96
C SER A 14 3.57 6.22 10.45
N ASN A 15 4.39 5.66 9.55
CA ASN A 15 5.40 4.65 9.87
C ASN A 15 4.82 3.40 10.61
N ARG A 16 3.58 3.02 10.27
CA ARG A 16 2.88 1.85 10.81
C ARG A 16 2.83 0.73 9.77
N LYS A 17 2.84 -0.51 10.27
CA LYS A 17 2.55 -1.71 9.47
C LYS A 17 1.06 -1.80 9.16
N PHE A 18 0.70 -2.48 8.08
CA PHE A 18 -0.69 -2.75 7.71
C PHE A 18 -0.82 -4.15 7.11
N VAL A 19 -2.02 -4.72 7.21
CA VAL A 19 -2.46 -5.91 6.45
C VAL A 19 -3.86 -5.58 5.94
N GLY A 20 -4.14 -5.90 4.68
CA GLY A 20 -5.46 -5.71 4.12
C GLY A 20 -5.80 -6.75 3.07
N TYR A 21 -7.09 -7.05 2.97
CA TYR A 21 -7.64 -8.08 2.11
C TYR A 21 -8.89 -7.55 1.41
N ASP A 22 -9.07 -7.98 0.17
CA ASP A 22 -10.24 -7.71 -0.65
C ASP A 22 -10.59 -8.94 -1.48
N ILE A 23 -11.86 -9.09 -1.83
CA ILE A 23 -12.29 -10.13 -2.78
C ILE A 23 -12.21 -9.63 -4.22
N ASN A 24 -12.31 -8.31 -4.42
CA ASN A 24 -12.24 -7.73 -5.74
C ASN A 24 -10.77 -7.57 -6.16
N LYS A 25 -10.39 -8.30 -7.22
CA LYS A 25 -9.04 -8.29 -7.80
C LYS A 25 -8.61 -6.90 -8.30
N GLU A 26 -9.55 -6.09 -8.77
CA GLU A 26 -9.27 -4.73 -9.23
C GLU A 26 -8.86 -3.83 -8.06
N TYR A 27 -9.51 -3.96 -6.90
CA TYR A 27 -9.13 -3.25 -5.69
C TYR A 27 -7.77 -3.72 -5.15
N ILE A 28 -7.48 -5.03 -5.20
CA ILE A 28 -6.15 -5.55 -4.86
C ILE A 28 -5.08 -4.89 -5.75
N LYS A 29 -5.27 -4.91 -7.07
CA LYS A 29 -4.32 -4.33 -8.03
C LYS A 29 -4.13 -2.83 -7.82
N LEU A 30 -5.24 -2.10 -7.62
CA LEU A 30 -5.20 -0.66 -7.36
C LEU A 30 -4.46 -0.33 -6.07
N ALA A 31 -4.71 -1.06 -4.99
CA ALA A 31 -4.03 -0.88 -3.72
C ALA A 31 -2.52 -1.16 -3.84
N GLN A 32 -2.13 -2.26 -4.51
CA GLN A 32 -0.72 -2.59 -4.79
C GLN A 32 -0.01 -1.48 -5.56
N MET A 33 -0.59 -1.01 -6.68
CA MET A 33 -0.02 0.09 -7.48
C MET A 33 0.20 1.37 -6.65
N ARG A 34 -0.73 1.71 -5.76
CA ARG A 34 -0.60 2.89 -4.89
C ARG A 34 0.48 2.72 -3.83
N VAL A 35 0.59 1.54 -3.22
CA VAL A 35 1.64 1.20 -2.25
C VAL A 35 3.01 1.22 -2.91
N GLU A 36 3.16 0.62 -4.10
CA GLU A 36 4.40 0.68 -4.89
C GLU A 36 4.79 2.12 -5.25
N LYS A 37 3.83 2.93 -5.70
CA LYS A 37 4.08 4.35 -6.01
C LYS A 37 4.55 5.11 -4.76
N PHE A 38 3.95 4.84 -3.60
CA PHE A 38 4.38 5.45 -2.35
C PHE A 38 5.85 5.13 -2.04
N PHE A 39 6.27 3.88 -2.18
CA PHE A 39 7.67 3.49 -1.92
C PHE A 39 8.65 4.02 -2.98
N LYS A 40 8.28 4.04 -4.26
CA LYS A 40 9.14 4.63 -5.32
C LYS A 40 9.42 6.12 -5.11
N THR A 41 8.41 6.88 -4.66
CA THR A 41 8.58 8.31 -4.38
C THR A 41 9.37 8.56 -3.09
N ASN A 42 9.22 7.69 -2.09
CA ASN A 42 9.94 7.80 -0.83
C ASN A 42 11.25 7.00 -0.89
N LYS A 43 12.34 7.62 -1.37
CA LYS A 43 13.71 7.06 -1.49
C LYS A 43 14.26 6.36 -0.23
N ASN A 44 13.62 6.51 0.93
CA ASN A 44 14.01 5.92 2.21
C ASN A 44 13.43 4.53 2.48
N TYR A 45 12.49 4.02 1.66
CA TYR A 45 11.96 2.67 1.81
C TYR A 45 12.57 1.77 0.74
N TYR A 46 13.69 1.14 1.07
CA TYR A 46 14.23 0.05 0.25
C TYR A 46 13.38 -1.20 0.46
N PHE A 47 12.94 -1.82 -0.63
CA PHE A 47 12.39 -3.17 -0.57
C PHE A 47 13.52 -4.09 -0.11
N VAL A 48 13.51 -4.46 1.17
CA VAL A 48 14.31 -5.59 1.65
C VAL A 48 13.60 -6.82 1.11
N LYS A 49 14.24 -7.49 0.15
CA LYS A 49 13.73 -8.68 -0.52
C LYS A 49 13.62 -9.84 0.46
#